data_AF-A0A924S010-F1
#
_entry.id   AF-A0A924S010-F1
#
_cell.length_a   1.000
_cell.length_b   1.000
_cell.length_c   1.000
_cell.angle_alpha   90.00
_cell.angle_beta   90.00
_cell.angle_gamma   90.00
#
_symmetry.space_group_name_H-M   'P 1'
#
loop_
_entity.id
_entity.type
_entity.pdbx_description
1 polymer ?
#
loop_
_entity_poly.entity_id
_entity_poly.type
_entity_poly.pdbx_seq_one_letter_code
_entity_poly.pdbx_strand_id
1 'polypeptide(L)'
;SLRFGQGLAVSTSREILEQLARGDGPANFLMTLGYAGWTAGQLEDEISQNAWLTVPADREIFFNTPLELRWQAAARSLGIDISGMSDSVGHA
;
A
#
# COMPACT_ATOMS: atom_id res chain seq x y z
N SER A 1 -18.03 5.18 1.01
CA SER A 1 -16.71 4.77 0.49
C SER A 1 -16.02 5.98 -0.10
N LEU A 2 -14.71 6.07 0.05
CA LEU A 2 -13.86 7.08 -0.60
C LEU A 2 -13.22 6.45 -1.82
N ARG A 3 -13.36 7.09 -2.98
CA ARG A 3 -12.69 6.67 -4.21
C ARG A 3 -11.39 7.45 -4.35
N PHE A 4 -10.32 6.74 -4.66
CA PHE A 4 -9.07 7.32 -5.11
C PHE A 4 -8.77 6.72 -6.49
N GLY A 5 -7.93 7.38 -7.29
CA GLY A 5 -7.79 7.12 -8.72
C GLY A 5 -7.61 5.64 -9.12
N GLN A 6 -7.74 5.36 -10.42
CA GLN A 6 -7.57 4.01 -11.01
C GLN A 6 -8.59 2.96 -10.50
N GLY A 7 -9.82 3.39 -10.19
CA GLY A 7 -10.88 2.47 -9.76
C GLY A 7 -10.60 1.80 -8.42
N LEU A 8 -9.82 2.45 -7.55
CA LEU A 8 -9.59 2.02 -6.17
C LEU A 8 -10.58 2.73 -5.25
N ALA A 9 -10.98 2.03 -4.19
CA ALA A 9 -11.87 2.59 -3.18
C ALA A 9 -11.57 1.99 -1.81
N VAL A 10 -11.77 2.80 -0.77
CA VAL A 10 -11.73 2.39 0.63
C VAL A 10 -13.10 2.59 1.23
N SER A 11 -13.57 1.60 2.00
CA SER A 11 -14.83 1.70 2.74
C SER A 11 -14.66 1.12 4.13
N THR A 12 -15.28 1.79 5.11
CA THR A 12 -15.45 1.31 6.48
C THR A 12 -16.92 0.98 6.79
N SER A 13 -17.79 0.99 5.77
CA SER A 13 -19.22 0.74 5.96
C SER A 13 -19.50 -0.73 6.25
N ARG A 14 -20.40 -0.96 7.21
CA ARG A 14 -20.90 -2.29 7.56
C ARG A 14 -21.55 -2.99 6.36
N GLU A 15 -22.22 -2.25 5.49
CA GLU A 15 -22.86 -2.79 4.29
C GLU A 15 -21.87 -3.52 3.37
N ILE A 16 -20.67 -2.97 3.13
CA ILE A 16 -19.66 -3.66 2.31
C ILE A 16 -19.20 -4.96 3.00
N LEU A 17 -19.08 -4.97 4.33
CA LEU A 17 -18.72 -6.18 5.07
C LEU A 17 -19.80 -7.26 4.96
N GLU A 18 -21.07 -6.86 4.99
CA GLU A 18 -22.19 -7.78 4.81
C GLU A 18 -22.26 -8.33 3.37
N GLN A 19 -21.99 -7.51 2.36
CA GLN A 19 -21.88 -7.94 0.96
C GLN A 19 -20.72 -8.94 0.77
N LEU A 20 -19.55 -8.66 1.34
CA LEU A 20 -18.41 -9.58 1.32
C LEU A 20 -18.76 -10.92 1.99
N ALA A 21 -19.46 -10.90 3.13
CA ALA A 21 -19.88 -12.10 3.84
C ALA A 21 -20.89 -12.95 3.04
N ARG A 22 -21.71 -12.33 2.18
CA ARG A 22 -22.67 -13.01 1.30
C ARG A 22 -22.07 -13.46 -0.03
N GLY A 23 -20.85 -13.05 -0.35
CA GLY A 23 -20.21 -13.30 -1.65
C GLY A 23 -20.61 -12.32 -2.76
N ASP A 24 -21.37 -11.27 -2.44
CA ASP A 24 -21.82 -10.22 -3.37
C ASP A 24 -20.86 -9.00 -3.39
N GLY A 25 -19.71 -9.12 -2.72
CA GLY A 25 -18.69 -8.08 -2.67
C GLY A 25 -17.84 -7.98 -3.95
N PRO A 26 -16.92 -7.01 -4.02
CA PRO A 26 -16.00 -6.89 -5.14
C PRO A 26 -15.10 -8.13 -5.25
N ALA A 27 -14.79 -8.52 -6.50
CA ALA A 27 -13.94 -9.68 -6.78
C ALA A 27 -12.54 -9.59 -6.14
N ASN A 28 -11.97 -8.38 -6.08
CA ASN A 28 -10.68 -8.12 -5.46
C ASN A 28 -10.85 -7.11 -4.33
N PHE A 29 -10.43 -7.48 -3.13
CA PHE A 29 -10.44 -6.60 -1.96
C PHE A 29 -9.29 -6.93 -1.01
N LEU A 30 -8.93 -5.95 -0.19
CA LEU A 30 -8.02 -6.11 0.94
C LEU A 30 -8.74 -5.67 2.20
N MET A 31 -8.65 -6.48 3.25
CA MET A 31 -9.14 -6.13 4.58
C MET A 31 -7.96 -5.71 5.44
N THR A 32 -8.01 -4.49 5.96
CA THR A 32 -6.96 -3.92 6.81
C THR A 32 -7.58 -3.36 8.09
N LEU A 33 -6.82 -3.40 9.19
CA LEU A 33 -7.21 -2.82 10.47
C LEU A 33 -6.23 -1.70 10.84
N GLY A 34 -6.77 -0.51 11.10
CA GLY A 34 -5.96 0.68 11.34
C GLY A 34 -5.54 1.40 10.05
N TYR A 35 -4.83 2.51 10.22
CA TYR A 35 -4.28 3.31 9.13
C TYR A 35 -2.99 3.98 9.61
N ALA A 36 -2.08 4.24 8.67
CA ALA A 36 -0.97 5.18 8.90
C ALA A 36 -1.48 6.59 8.64
N GLY A 37 -1.16 7.52 9.54
CA GLY A 37 -1.57 8.91 9.45
C GLY A 37 -0.39 9.82 9.75
N TRP A 38 -0.37 10.96 9.09
CA TRP A 38 0.65 11.99 9.25
C TRP A 38 0.00 13.27 9.76
N THR A 39 0.76 14.04 10.55
CA THR A 39 0.40 15.43 10.83
C THR A 39 0.68 16.31 9.62
N ALA A 40 0.17 17.54 9.61
CA ALA A 40 0.35 18.46 8.50
C ALA A 40 1.84 18.73 8.23
N GLY A 41 2.29 18.55 6.98
CA GLY A 41 3.66 18.76 6.54
C GLY A 41 4.64 17.63 6.86
N GLN A 42 4.26 16.69 7.74
CA GLN A 42 5.17 15.62 8.18
C GLN A 42 5.56 14.68 7.04
N LEU A 43 4.60 14.29 6.19
CA LEU A 43 4.89 13.37 5.09
C LEU A 43 5.85 14.01 4.07
N GLU A 44 5.63 15.27 3.74
CA GLU A 44 6.48 16.04 2.82
C GLU A 44 7.90 16.18 3.38
N ASP A 45 8.03 16.47 4.68
CA ASP A 45 9.32 16.56 5.36
C ASP A 45 10.05 15.20 5.34
N GLU A 46 9.36 14.10 5.66
CA GLU A 46 9.95 12.76 5.65
C GLU A 46 10.39 12.32 4.24
N ILE A 47 9.61 12.64 3.21
CA ILE A 47 10.00 12.42 1.80
C ILE A 47 11.25 13.25 1.47
N SER A 48 11.32 14.52 1.89
CA SER A 48 12.47 15.39 1.63
C SER A 48 13.76 14.90 2.30
N GLN A 49 13.63 14.21 3.44
CA GLN A 49 14.73 13.59 4.17
C GLN A 49 15.12 12.21 3.62
N ASN A 50 14.54 11.77 2.50
CA ASN A 50 14.71 10.45 1.91
C ASN A 50 14.32 9.29 2.86
N ALA A 51 13.44 9.54 3.83
CA ALA A 51 12.93 8.50 4.70
C ALA A 51 11.91 7.60 3.97
N TRP A 52 11.24 8.13 2.93
CA TRP A 52 10.29 7.41 2.10
C TRP A 52 10.65 7.45 0.62
N LEU A 53 10.49 6.31 -0.04
CA LEU A 53 10.44 6.21 -1.50
C LEU A 53 8.98 6.19 -1.94
N THR A 54 8.65 6.94 -3.00
CA THR A 54 7.27 7.01 -3.52
C THR A 54 7.19 6.41 -4.92
N VAL A 55 6.12 5.67 -5.17
CA VAL A 55 5.79 5.09 -6.47
C VAL A 55 4.33 5.35 -6.80
N PRO A 56 3.96 5.44 -8.09
CA PRO A 56 2.57 5.42 -8.48
C PRO A 56 1.87 4.18 -7.94
N ALA A 57 0.61 4.32 -7.52
CA ALA A 57 -0.21 3.19 -7.13
C ALA A 57 -0.40 2.22 -8.30
N ASP A 58 -0.17 0.93 -8.06
CA ASP A 58 -0.32 -0.15 -9.06
C ASP A 58 -1.22 -1.26 -8.53
N ARG A 59 -2.31 -1.52 -9.24
CA ARG A 59 -3.33 -2.52 -8.90
C ARG A 59 -2.76 -3.94 -8.91
N GLU A 60 -1.79 -4.23 -9.76
CA GLU A 60 -1.14 -5.53 -9.82
C GLU A 60 -0.36 -5.81 -8.53
N ILE A 61 0.28 -4.78 -7.97
CA ILE A 61 0.97 -4.88 -6.67
C ILE A 61 -0.04 -5.07 -5.53
N PHE A 62 -1.17 -4.36 -5.56
CA PHE A 62 -2.18 -4.48 -4.50
C PHE A 62 -2.92 -5.82 -4.49
N PHE A 63 -3.34 -6.33 -5.64
CA PHE A 63 -4.28 -7.46 -5.70
C PHE A 63 -3.68 -8.76 -6.21
N ASN A 64 -2.67 -8.69 -7.10
CA ASN A 64 -2.13 -9.86 -7.78
C ASN A 64 -0.73 -10.27 -7.28
N THR A 65 -0.12 -9.46 -6.42
CA THR A 65 1.18 -9.75 -5.81
C THR A 65 1.02 -10.24 -4.36
N PRO A 66 1.63 -11.40 -3.99
CA PRO A 66 1.68 -11.87 -2.60
C PRO A 66 2.23 -10.79 -1.66
N LEU A 67 1.69 -10.71 -0.45
CA LEU A 67 1.99 -9.62 0.50
C LEU A 67 3.49 -9.47 0.74
N GLU A 68 4.21 -10.58 0.90
CA GLU A 68 5.64 -10.61 1.20
C GLU A 68 6.49 -10.05 0.04
N LEU A 69 5.95 -10.09 -1.19
CA LEU A 69 6.64 -9.65 -2.41
C LEU A 69 6.29 -8.22 -2.82
N ARG A 70 5.26 -7.60 -2.21
CA ARG A 70 4.79 -6.26 -2.61
C ARG A 70 5.84 -5.19 -2.46
N TRP A 71 6.60 -5.22 -1.37
CA TRP A 71 7.71 -4.28 -1.15
C TRP A 71 8.76 -4.38 -2.26
N GLN A 72 9.19 -5.61 -2.57
CA GLN A 72 10.16 -5.86 -3.63
C GLN A 72 9.61 -5.49 -5.02
N ALA A 73 8.33 -5.72 -5.28
CA ALA A 73 7.69 -5.35 -6.53
C ALA A 73 7.61 -3.81 -6.68
N ALA A 74 7.23 -3.10 -5.61
CA ALA A 74 7.19 -1.64 -5.58
C ALA A 74 8.58 -1.05 -5.83
N ALA A 75 9.61 -1.54 -5.16
CA ALA A 75 10.97 -1.05 -5.36
C ALA A 75 11.53 -1.35 -6.75
N ARG A 76 11.23 -2.53 -7.30
CA ARG A 76 11.59 -2.87 -8.68
C ARG A 76 10.94 -1.92 -9.70
N SER A 77 9.77 -1.35 -9.41
CA SER A 77 9.16 -0.35 -10.28
C SER A 77 9.95 0.96 -10.37
N LEU A 78 10.82 1.24 -9.38
CA LEU A 78 11.79 2.33 -9.40
C LEU A 78 13.14 1.94 -10.04
N GLY A 79 13.28 0.70 -10.52
CA GLY A 79 14.56 0.14 -10.96
C GLY A 79 15.52 -0.20 -9.82
N ILE A 80 15.02 -0.27 -8.58
CA ILE A 80 15.82 -0.63 -7.40
C ILE A 80 15.74 -2.13 -7.20
N ASP A 81 16.88 -2.81 -7.21
CA ASP A 81 16.97 -4.22 -6.87
C ASP A 81 17.26 -4.42 -5.37
N ILE A 82 16.19 -4.67 -4.61
CA ILE A 82 16.26 -4.91 -3.16
C ILE A 82 16.75 -6.33 -2.84
N SER A 83 16.85 -7.23 -3.82
CA SER A 83 17.31 -8.61 -3.62
C SER A 83 18.70 -8.69 -2.97
N GLY A 84 19.52 -7.64 -3.13
CA GLY A 84 20.84 -7.50 -2.52
C GLY A 84 20.90 -6.63 -1.26
N MET A 85 19.79 -6.02 -0.82
CA MET A 85 19.75 -5.22 0.41
C MET A 85 19.57 -6.15 1.60
N SER A 86 20.69 -6.58 2.19
CA SER A 86 20.73 -7.30 3.46
C SER A 86 20.07 -6.47 4.58
N ASP A 87 19.38 -7.13 5.51
CA ASP A 87 18.68 -6.62 6.71
C ASP A 87 19.59 -5.85 7.72
N SER A 88 20.81 -5.49 7.31
CA SER A 88 21.73 -4.75 8.17
C SER A 88 21.37 -3.27 8.19
N VAL A 89 20.48 -2.90 9.10
CA VAL A 89 20.34 -1.52 9.58
C VAL A 89 21.69 -1.10 10.17
N GLY A 90 22.45 -0.29 9.43
CA GLY A 90 23.67 0.35 9.92
C GLY A 90 23.31 1.55 10.80
N HIS A 91 23.51 1.42 12.11
CA HIS A 91 23.63 2.58 12.99
C HIS A 91 25.06 3.13 12.90
N ALA A 92 25.18 4.45 12.73
CA ALA A 92 26.36 5.23 13.10
C ALA A 92 25.96 6.21 14.19
#